data_AF-A0A081AR41-F1
#
_entry.id   AF-A0A081AR41-F1
#
_cell.length_a   1.000
_cell.length_b   1.000
_cell.length_c   1.000
_cell.angle_alpha   90.00
_cell.angle_beta   90.00
_cell.angle_gamma   90.00
#
_symmetry.space_group_name_H-M   'P 1'
#
loop_
_entity.id
_entity.type
_entity.pdbx_description
1 polymer ?
#
loop_
_entity_poly.entity_id
_entity_poly.type
_entity_poly.pdbx_seq_one_letter_code
_entity_poly.pdbx_strand_id
1 'polypeptide(L)'
;MEEDQLTAMTPAQKKLFEVRMKMNAGRKANKQEVAAEHERAKNNNNKAKKEEQYKKREEKKLVAASGKAHLNETAEVAEMKTKKASKKEKRKAAFGWDVFNQDSLYKGYKKRLVNLPTSAEPATAVATTSEDALGDELAYGRDDKVEEANVERMAQELEERIKARKKFSRRRQHYEGEDVDYINGQNRIFNRKASQAFDKYTVEIRQNLERGTAL
;
A
#
# COMPACT_ATOMS: atom_id res chain seq x y z
N MET A 1 -57.48 -20.80 13.54
CA MET A 1 -58.44 -20.80 12.40
C MET A 1 -57.83 -21.24 11.06
N GLU A 2 -56.49 -21.30 10.89
CA GLU A 2 -55.89 -21.82 9.63
C GLU A 2 -55.64 -23.33 9.63
N GLU A 3 -55.45 -23.98 10.79
CA GLU A 3 -55.12 -25.41 10.86
C GLU A 3 -56.28 -26.33 10.40
N ASP A 4 -57.53 -25.95 10.66
CA ASP A 4 -58.73 -26.70 10.25
C ASP A 4 -58.99 -26.68 8.73
N GLN A 5 -58.43 -25.70 8.00
CA GLN A 5 -58.57 -25.64 6.54
C GLN A 5 -57.50 -26.46 5.81
N LEU A 6 -56.34 -26.67 6.45
CA LEU A 6 -55.26 -27.50 5.90
C LEU A 6 -55.55 -29.00 6.04
N THR A 7 -56.37 -29.43 6.99
CA THR A 7 -56.72 -30.86 7.18
C THR A 7 -57.73 -31.34 6.12
N ALA A 8 -58.62 -30.46 5.64
CA ALA A 8 -59.64 -30.73 4.63
C ALA A 8 -59.13 -30.70 3.16
N MET A 9 -57.90 -30.26 2.91
CA MET A 9 -57.31 -30.14 1.57
C MET A 9 -56.61 -31.42 1.10
N THR A 10 -56.67 -31.70 -0.21
CA THR A 10 -55.90 -32.81 -0.80
C THR A 10 -54.39 -32.55 -0.70
N PRO A 11 -53.52 -33.58 -0.70
CA PRO A 11 -52.07 -33.39 -0.60
C PRO A 11 -51.47 -32.42 -1.63
N ALA A 12 -52.02 -32.41 -2.85
CA ALA A 12 -51.63 -31.47 -3.91
C ALA A 12 -52.03 -30.01 -3.58
N GLN A 13 -53.21 -29.80 -3.00
CA GLN A 13 -53.69 -28.48 -2.57
C GLN A 13 -52.85 -27.93 -1.41
N LYS A 14 -52.45 -28.78 -0.45
CA LYS A 14 -51.55 -28.37 0.65
C LYS A 14 -50.19 -27.91 0.13
N LYS A 15 -49.59 -28.66 -0.82
CA LYS A 15 -48.32 -28.28 -1.45
C LYS A 15 -48.44 -26.98 -2.25
N LEU A 16 -49.55 -26.78 -2.96
CA LEU A 16 -49.82 -25.54 -3.69
C LEU A 16 -49.97 -24.34 -2.74
N PHE A 17 -50.66 -24.52 -1.60
CA PHE A 17 -50.78 -23.50 -0.57
C PHE A 17 -49.42 -23.13 0.03
N GLU A 18 -48.59 -24.11 0.37
CA GLU A 18 -47.23 -23.89 0.86
C GLU A 18 -46.38 -23.10 -0.16
N VAL A 19 -46.46 -23.46 -1.44
CA VAL A 19 -45.75 -22.74 -2.51
C VAL A 19 -46.25 -21.30 -2.64
N ARG A 20 -47.57 -21.07 -2.56
CA ARG A 20 -48.16 -19.72 -2.57
C ARG A 20 -47.70 -18.91 -1.36
N MET A 21 -47.62 -19.52 -0.18
CA MET A 21 -47.12 -18.87 1.03
C MET A 21 -45.64 -18.50 0.91
N LYS A 22 -44.79 -19.40 0.40
CA LYS A 22 -43.38 -19.11 0.11
C LYS A 22 -43.22 -17.99 -0.92
N MET A 23 -44.04 -18.00 -1.97
CA MET A 23 -44.04 -16.95 -3.00
C MET A 23 -44.49 -15.60 -2.42
N ASN A 24 -45.51 -15.57 -1.58
CA ASN A 24 -45.98 -14.37 -0.91
C ASN A 24 -44.94 -13.84 0.09
N ALA A 25 -44.27 -14.72 0.83
CA ALA A 25 -43.16 -14.36 1.71
C ALA A 25 -42.00 -13.74 0.91
N GLY A 26 -41.62 -14.34 -0.23
CA GLY A 26 -40.61 -13.79 -1.12
C GLY A 26 -41.00 -12.41 -1.69
N ARG A 27 -42.26 -12.24 -2.12
CA ARG A 27 -42.77 -10.94 -2.58
C ARG A 27 -42.73 -9.87 -1.49
N LYS A 28 -43.09 -10.23 -0.27
CA LYS A 28 -43.05 -9.32 0.90
C LYS A 28 -41.61 -8.94 1.25
N ALA A 29 -40.71 -9.92 1.30
CA ALA A 29 -39.29 -9.69 1.58
C ALA A 29 -38.65 -8.79 0.52
N ASN A 30 -38.89 -9.04 -0.77
CA ASN A 30 -38.40 -8.20 -1.86
C ASN A 30 -38.93 -6.77 -1.76
N LYS A 31 -40.23 -6.60 -1.46
CA LYS A 31 -40.82 -5.26 -1.28
C LYS A 31 -40.20 -4.51 -0.09
N GLN A 32 -39.93 -5.22 1.01
CA GLN A 32 -39.25 -4.64 2.18
C GLN A 32 -37.82 -4.25 1.86
N GLU A 33 -37.06 -5.08 1.15
CA GLU A 33 -35.67 -4.79 0.78
C GLU A 33 -35.57 -3.61 -0.18
N VAL A 34 -36.49 -3.49 -1.15
CA VAL A 34 -36.56 -2.33 -2.06
C VAL A 34 -36.85 -1.03 -1.28
N ALA A 35 -37.77 -1.08 -0.31
CA ALA A 35 -38.02 0.08 0.56
C ALA A 35 -36.78 0.43 1.40
N ALA A 36 -36.09 -0.57 1.97
CA ALA A 36 -34.87 -0.38 2.73
C ALA A 36 -33.68 0.12 1.89
N GLU A 37 -33.56 -0.32 0.63
CA GLU A 37 -32.58 0.19 -0.32
C GLU A 37 -32.86 1.66 -0.68
N HIS A 38 -34.11 2.00 -0.96
CA HIS A 38 -34.52 3.39 -1.21
C HIS A 38 -34.22 4.29 -0.01
N GLU A 39 -34.52 3.84 1.21
CA GLU A 39 -34.17 4.56 2.44
C GLU A 39 -32.65 4.68 2.62
N ARG A 40 -31.86 3.64 2.32
CA ARG A 40 -30.38 3.71 2.36
C ARG A 40 -29.81 4.68 1.32
N ALA A 41 -30.39 4.72 0.12
CA ALA A 41 -29.97 5.63 -0.95
C ALA A 41 -30.32 7.08 -0.63
N LYS A 42 -31.49 7.33 -0.02
CA LYS A 42 -31.94 8.65 0.41
C LYS A 42 -31.20 9.15 1.65
N ASN A 43 -30.79 8.24 2.54
CA ASN A 43 -30.07 8.57 3.77
C ASN A 43 -28.60 8.90 3.50
N ASN A 44 -28.30 10.20 3.38
CA ASN A 44 -26.94 10.76 3.37
C ASN A 44 -26.32 10.92 4.78
N ASN A 45 -26.82 10.19 5.77
CA ASN A 45 -26.36 10.31 7.14
C ASN A 45 -24.98 9.63 7.33
N ASN A 46 -23.93 10.45 7.28
CA ASN A 46 -22.54 10.01 7.42
C ASN A 46 -22.27 9.26 8.74
N LYS A 47 -23.03 9.55 9.82
CA LYS A 47 -22.87 8.88 11.12
C LYS A 47 -23.30 7.40 11.05
N ALA A 48 -24.45 7.13 10.43
CA ALA A 48 -24.96 5.76 10.26
C ALA A 48 -24.04 4.94 9.35
N LYS A 49 -23.55 5.54 8.25
CA LYS A 49 -22.56 4.89 7.36
C LYS A 49 -21.27 4.52 8.10
N LYS A 50 -20.80 5.40 8.99
CA LYS A 50 -19.60 5.15 9.79
C LYS A 50 -19.81 4.01 10.79
N GLU A 51 -20.96 3.96 11.45
CA GLU A 51 -21.30 2.87 12.38
C GLU A 51 -21.42 1.50 11.69
N GLU A 52 -22.08 1.46 10.53
CA GLU A 52 -22.17 0.23 9.71
C GLU A 52 -20.79 -0.26 9.27
N GLN A 53 -19.89 0.66 8.89
CA GLN A 53 -18.50 0.31 8.57
C GLN A 53 -17.75 -0.24 9.78
N TYR A 54 -17.96 0.30 10.99
CA TYR A 54 -17.38 -0.25 12.21
C TYR A 54 -17.87 -1.67 12.47
N LYS A 55 -19.19 -1.91 12.41
CA LYS A 55 -19.78 -3.25 12.58
C LYS A 55 -19.22 -4.25 11.57
N LYS A 56 -19.19 -3.90 10.28
CA LYS A 56 -18.55 -4.74 9.23
C LYS A 56 -17.07 -4.99 9.50
N ARG A 57 -16.35 -4.05 10.10
CA ARG A 57 -14.94 -4.22 10.46
C ARG A 57 -14.76 -5.17 11.64
N GLU A 58 -15.65 -5.13 12.63
CA GLU A 58 -15.65 -6.06 13.75
C GLU A 58 -16.02 -7.48 13.33
N GLU A 59 -17.06 -7.64 12.51
CA GLU A 59 -17.41 -8.94 11.93
C GLU A 59 -16.24 -9.53 11.15
N LYS A 60 -15.56 -8.73 10.32
CA LYS A 60 -14.35 -9.17 9.61
C LYS A 60 -13.21 -9.57 10.56
N LYS A 61 -13.04 -8.87 11.68
CA LYS A 61 -12.04 -9.25 12.70
C LYS A 61 -12.41 -10.57 13.37
N LEU A 62 -13.68 -10.78 13.71
CA LEU A 62 -14.17 -12.02 14.31
C LEU A 62 -13.99 -13.20 13.34
N VAL A 63 -14.35 -13.02 12.07
CA VAL A 63 -14.14 -14.02 11.02
C VAL A 63 -12.64 -14.29 10.81
N ALA A 64 -11.79 -13.26 10.84
CA ALA A 64 -10.34 -13.44 10.78
C ALA A 64 -9.77 -14.16 12.00
N ALA A 65 -10.25 -13.85 13.21
CA ALA A 65 -9.84 -14.50 14.46
C ALA A 65 -10.26 -15.97 14.52
N SER A 66 -11.40 -16.32 13.88
CA SER A 66 -11.84 -17.71 13.74
C SER A 66 -10.95 -18.56 12.83
N GLY A 67 -9.98 -17.96 12.14
CA GLY A 67 -9.10 -18.63 11.18
C GLY A 67 -9.76 -19.03 9.85
N LYS A 68 -11.10 -18.99 9.77
CA LYS A 68 -11.92 -19.43 8.63
C LYS A 68 -12.16 -18.35 7.56
N ALA A 69 -11.41 -17.25 7.60
CA ALA A 69 -11.60 -16.14 6.65
C ALA A 69 -11.45 -16.56 5.18
N HIS A 70 -10.62 -17.57 4.90
CA HIS A 70 -10.39 -18.11 3.57
C HIS A 70 -11.61 -18.87 2.99
N LEU A 71 -12.55 -19.34 3.82
CA LEU A 71 -13.76 -20.02 3.35
C LEU A 71 -14.78 -19.06 2.72
N ASN A 72 -14.73 -17.78 3.10
CA ASN A 72 -15.64 -16.74 2.60
C ASN A 72 -14.99 -15.89 1.51
N GLU A 73 -13.81 -16.26 1.03
CA GLU A 73 -13.05 -15.52 0.03
C GLU A 73 -13.04 -16.28 -1.30
N THR A 74 -13.41 -15.59 -2.38
CA THR A 74 -13.35 -16.18 -3.73
C THR A 74 -11.89 -16.28 -4.21
N ALA A 75 -11.61 -17.26 -5.06
CA ALA A 75 -10.26 -17.50 -5.59
C ALA A 75 -9.66 -16.26 -6.28
N GLU A 76 -10.45 -15.53 -7.07
CA GLU A 76 -10.02 -14.30 -7.74
C GLU A 76 -9.59 -13.20 -6.74
N VAL A 77 -10.35 -13.04 -5.65
CA VAL A 77 -10.05 -12.04 -4.63
C VAL A 77 -8.76 -12.42 -3.88
N ALA A 78 -8.58 -13.71 -3.60
CA ALA A 78 -7.35 -14.22 -3.00
C ALA A 78 -6.13 -13.95 -3.90
N GLU A 79 -6.21 -14.25 -5.20
CA GLU A 79 -5.14 -13.92 -6.15
C GLU A 79 -4.83 -12.42 -6.20
N MET A 80 -5.86 -11.58 -6.20
CA MET A 80 -5.67 -10.13 -6.22
C MET A 80 -4.99 -9.64 -4.94
N LYS A 81 -5.32 -10.23 -3.78
CA LYS A 81 -4.64 -9.92 -2.52
C LYS A 81 -3.18 -10.36 -2.53
N THR A 82 -2.86 -11.55 -3.03
CA THR A 82 -1.46 -12.03 -3.10
C THR A 82 -0.63 -11.22 -4.08
N LYS A 83 -1.17 -10.86 -5.25
CA LYS A 83 -0.54 -9.93 -6.21
C LYS A 83 -0.28 -8.56 -5.58
N LYS A 84 -1.22 -8.03 -4.80
CA LYS A 84 -1.03 -6.76 -4.07
C LYS A 84 0.00 -6.89 -2.95
N ALA A 85 -0.03 -7.96 -2.17
CA ALA A 85 0.89 -8.22 -1.07
C ALA A 85 2.33 -8.36 -1.58
N SER A 86 2.56 -9.17 -2.60
CA SER A 86 3.89 -9.32 -3.24
C SER A 86 4.40 -8.01 -3.83
N LYS A 87 3.53 -7.19 -4.45
CA LYS A 87 3.91 -5.85 -4.93
C LYS A 87 4.27 -4.91 -3.77
N LYS A 88 3.57 -4.99 -2.65
CA LYS A 88 3.87 -4.21 -1.44
C LYS A 88 5.20 -4.62 -0.83
N GLU A 89 5.48 -5.92 -0.78
CA GLU A 89 6.73 -6.47 -0.27
C GLU A 89 7.92 -6.06 -1.13
N LYS A 90 7.81 -6.16 -2.47
CA LYS A 90 8.81 -5.66 -3.42
C LYS A 90 9.03 -4.15 -3.32
N ARG A 91 8.01 -3.40 -2.90
CA ARG A 91 8.06 -1.94 -2.67
C ARG A 91 8.43 -1.56 -1.25
N LYS A 92 8.66 -2.52 -0.34
CA LYS A 92 9.06 -2.24 1.03
C LYS A 92 10.41 -1.51 0.97
N ALA A 93 10.45 -0.31 1.53
CA ALA A 93 11.68 0.47 1.59
C ALA A 93 12.71 -0.30 2.43
N ALA A 94 13.97 -0.20 2.02
CA ALA A 94 15.09 -0.63 2.86
C ALA A 94 15.02 0.11 4.20
N PHE A 95 15.24 -0.63 5.29
CA PHE A 95 15.14 -0.10 6.64
C PHE A 95 16.55 0.26 7.15
N GLY A 96 16.69 1.44 7.76
CA GLY A 96 17.95 1.86 8.38
C GLY A 96 19.14 1.82 7.42
N TRP A 97 20.20 1.12 7.83
CA TRP A 97 21.44 0.99 7.07
C TRP A 97 21.34 0.06 5.85
N ASP A 98 20.27 -0.73 5.70
CA ASP A 98 20.09 -1.63 4.56
C ASP A 98 19.93 -0.88 3.22
N VAL A 99 19.76 0.44 3.26
CA VAL A 99 19.76 1.31 2.09
C VAL A 99 21.10 1.23 1.34
N PHE A 100 22.20 0.93 2.03
CA PHE A 100 23.54 0.85 1.44
C PHE A 100 23.97 -0.59 1.09
N ASN A 101 23.10 -1.58 1.28
CA ASN A 101 23.41 -2.98 0.94
C ASN A 101 23.49 -3.19 -0.58
N GLN A 102 24.18 -4.25 -0.99
CA GLN A 102 24.33 -4.63 -2.40
C GLN A 102 22.98 -4.81 -3.13
N ASP A 103 21.97 -5.35 -2.45
CA ASP A 103 20.62 -5.50 -3.01
C ASP A 103 19.95 -4.15 -3.31
N SER A 104 20.11 -3.15 -2.44
CA SER A 104 19.61 -1.79 -2.67
C SER A 104 20.31 -1.12 -3.86
N LEU A 105 21.62 -1.32 -4.00
CA LEU A 105 22.40 -0.86 -5.16
C LEU A 105 21.94 -1.55 -6.45
N TYR A 106 21.73 -2.87 -6.41
CA TYR A 106 21.26 -3.66 -7.54
C TYR A 106 19.84 -3.24 -7.97
N LYS A 107 18.91 -3.05 -7.02
CA LYS A 107 17.57 -2.51 -7.30
C LYS A 107 17.62 -1.11 -7.92
N GLY A 108 18.54 -0.26 -7.46
CA GLY A 108 18.80 1.04 -8.05
C GLY A 108 19.30 0.92 -9.50
N TYR A 109 20.24 0.02 -9.77
CA TYR A 109 20.69 -0.30 -11.13
C TYR A 109 19.56 -0.79 -12.03
N LYS A 110 18.76 -1.76 -11.57
CA LYS A 110 17.61 -2.28 -12.33
C LYS A 110 16.60 -1.20 -12.71
N LYS A 111 16.36 -0.23 -11.82
CA LYS A 111 15.49 0.92 -12.13
C LYS A 111 16.08 1.83 -13.20
N ARG A 112 17.40 2.01 -13.22
CA ARG A 112 18.08 2.80 -14.26
C ARG A 112 18.00 2.14 -15.63
N LEU A 113 18.14 0.81 -15.69
CA LEU A 113 17.98 0.04 -16.93
C LEU A 113 16.62 0.24 -17.60
N VAL A 114 15.56 0.45 -16.82
CA VAL A 114 14.21 0.70 -17.36
C VAL A 114 14.11 2.07 -18.05
N ASN A 115 14.89 3.06 -17.59
CA ASN A 115 14.86 4.42 -18.15
C ASN A 115 15.78 4.59 -19.37
N LEU A 116 16.64 3.60 -19.65
CA LEU A 116 17.51 3.62 -20.82
C LEU A 116 16.70 3.27 -22.08
N PRO A 117 16.95 3.93 -23.22
CA PRO A 117 16.26 3.61 -24.45
C PRO A 117 16.54 2.16 -24.84
N THR A 118 15.49 1.36 -24.93
CA THR A 118 15.55 -0.02 -25.43
C THR A 118 15.35 0.03 -26.94
N SER A 119 16.28 0.60 -27.70
CA SER A 119 16.13 0.60 -29.16
C SER A 119 16.31 -0.83 -29.67
N ALA A 120 15.28 -1.33 -30.35
CA ALA A 120 15.40 -2.48 -31.26
C ALA A 120 16.04 -2.09 -32.59
N GLU A 121 16.28 -0.79 -32.82
CA GLU A 121 17.18 -0.32 -33.87
C GLU A 121 18.59 -0.75 -33.49
N PRO A 122 19.24 -1.60 -34.30
CA PRO A 122 20.60 -2.01 -34.04
C PRO A 122 21.45 -0.74 -33.96
N ALA A 123 22.42 -0.76 -33.07
CA ALA A 123 23.58 0.11 -33.17
C ALA A 123 24.18 -0.04 -34.59
N THR A 124 23.65 0.71 -35.55
CA THR A 124 24.27 0.88 -36.84
C THR A 124 25.52 1.70 -36.57
N ALA A 125 26.68 1.12 -36.88
CA ALA A 125 28.00 1.74 -36.86
C ALA A 125 28.86 1.70 -35.58
N VAL A 126 28.76 0.64 -34.76
CA VAL A 126 29.99 0.01 -34.22
C VAL A 126 29.91 -1.49 -34.46
N ALA A 127 29.53 -1.86 -35.69
CA ALA A 127 29.95 -3.14 -36.25
C ALA A 127 31.46 -3.03 -36.49
N THR A 128 32.24 -3.16 -35.42
CA THR A 128 33.59 -3.70 -35.52
C THR A 128 33.42 -5.03 -36.21
N THR A 129 33.95 -5.09 -37.43
CA THR A 129 34.31 -6.28 -38.17
C THR A 129 34.43 -7.50 -37.27
N SER A 130 33.59 -8.49 -37.55
CA SER A 130 33.37 -9.73 -36.80
C SER A 130 34.58 -10.67 -36.71
N GLU A 131 35.80 -10.16 -36.86
CA GLU A 131 37.06 -10.87 -36.62
C GLU A 131 37.76 -10.43 -35.32
N ASP A 132 37.39 -9.27 -34.74
CA ASP A 132 37.97 -8.70 -33.50
C ASP A 132 37.02 -8.74 -32.30
N ALA A 133 36.10 -9.71 -32.24
CA ALA A 133 35.17 -9.82 -31.09
C ALA A 133 35.88 -10.23 -29.78
N LEU A 134 37.12 -10.71 -29.88
CA LEU A 134 38.12 -10.78 -28.80
C LEU A 134 39.18 -9.71 -29.06
N GLY A 135 38.75 -8.46 -29.23
CA GLY A 135 39.63 -7.34 -29.52
C GLY A 135 40.78 -7.29 -28.53
N ASP A 136 41.97 -6.98 -29.06
CA ASP A 136 43.21 -6.74 -28.32
C ASP A 136 42.93 -6.24 -26.89
N GLU A 137 43.24 -7.06 -25.87
CA GLU A 137 42.98 -6.74 -24.45
C GLU A 137 43.66 -5.43 -24.01
N LEU A 138 44.60 -4.93 -24.82
CA LEU A 138 45.31 -3.65 -24.67
C LEU A 138 44.70 -2.48 -25.46
N ALA A 139 43.67 -2.71 -26.28
CA ALA A 139 42.98 -1.66 -27.05
C ALA A 139 41.97 -0.84 -26.23
N TYR A 140 42.17 -0.74 -24.91
CA TYR A 140 41.47 0.23 -24.08
C TYR A 140 42.09 1.62 -24.22
N GLY A 141 41.27 2.69 -24.14
CA GLY A 141 41.76 4.07 -24.24
C GLY A 141 41.85 4.64 -25.67
N ARG A 142 41.23 3.97 -26.64
CA ARG A 142 40.89 4.58 -27.94
C ARG A 142 39.87 5.69 -27.72
N ASP A 143 40.01 6.79 -28.45
CA ASP A 143 39.03 7.87 -28.45
C ASP A 143 37.85 7.49 -29.36
N ASP A 144 36.96 6.66 -28.82
CA ASP A 144 35.74 6.27 -29.51
C ASP A 144 34.82 7.49 -29.59
N LYS A 145 34.54 7.93 -30.82
CA LYS A 145 33.65 9.07 -31.07
C LYS A 145 32.22 8.70 -30.69
N VAL A 146 31.85 8.97 -29.44
CA VAL A 146 30.48 8.83 -28.95
C VAL A 146 29.63 9.96 -29.50
N GLU A 147 28.43 9.64 -29.96
CA GLU A 147 27.43 10.63 -30.37
C GLU A 147 27.11 11.61 -29.22
N GLU A 148 27.08 12.91 -29.51
CA GLU A 148 26.82 13.96 -28.51
C GLU A 148 25.48 13.76 -27.77
N ALA A 149 24.45 13.26 -28.47
CA ALA A 149 23.15 12.97 -27.88
C ALA A 149 23.22 11.92 -26.75
N ASN A 150 24.14 10.95 -26.85
CA ASN A 150 24.35 9.95 -25.80
C ASN A 150 25.06 10.54 -24.59
N VAL A 151 26.01 11.46 -24.81
CA VAL A 151 26.71 12.21 -23.75
C VAL A 151 25.74 13.13 -23.01
N GLU A 152 24.89 13.85 -23.74
CA GLU A 152 23.88 14.73 -23.14
C GLU A 152 22.89 13.94 -22.28
N ARG A 153 22.43 12.77 -22.76
CA ARG A 153 21.54 11.89 -21.99
C ARG A 153 22.18 11.42 -20.69
N MET A 154 23.46 11.05 -20.73
CA MET A 154 24.21 10.69 -19.53
C MET A 154 24.30 11.88 -18.55
N ALA A 155 24.59 13.08 -19.05
CA ALA A 155 24.65 14.28 -18.23
C ALA A 155 23.31 14.60 -17.55
N GLN A 156 22.20 14.52 -18.30
CA GLN A 156 20.85 14.71 -17.76
C GLN A 156 20.53 13.68 -16.66
N GLU A 157 20.86 12.41 -16.87
CA GLU A 157 20.64 11.35 -15.89
C GLU A 157 21.45 11.58 -14.59
N LEU A 158 22.69 12.06 -14.70
CA LEU A 158 23.51 12.46 -13.56
C LEU A 158 22.89 13.64 -12.79
N GLU A 159 22.36 14.64 -13.50
CA GLU A 159 21.71 15.78 -12.88
C GLU A 159 20.45 15.38 -12.10
N GLU A 160 19.63 14.49 -12.68
CA GLU A 160 18.46 13.90 -12.00
C GLU A 160 18.87 13.15 -10.74
N ARG A 161 19.96 12.38 -10.78
CA ARG A 161 20.49 11.68 -9.59
C ARG A 161 20.93 12.65 -8.51
N ILE A 162 21.58 13.76 -8.89
CA ILE A 162 21.97 14.81 -7.92
C ILE A 162 20.72 15.43 -7.29
N LYS A 163 19.69 15.73 -8.08
CA LYS A 163 18.39 16.22 -7.59
C LYS A 163 17.71 15.22 -6.64
N ALA A 164 17.73 13.93 -6.98
CA ALA A 164 17.17 12.87 -6.15
C ALA A 164 17.93 12.71 -4.81
N ARG A 165 19.28 12.75 -4.85
CA ARG A 165 20.13 12.69 -3.66
C ARG A 165 19.86 13.85 -2.70
N LYS A 166 19.68 15.08 -3.22
CA LYS A 166 19.31 16.25 -2.41
C LYS A 166 17.97 16.07 -1.68
N LYS A 167 17.01 15.36 -2.30
CA LYS A 167 15.68 15.08 -1.72
C LYS A 167 15.64 13.86 -0.79
N PHE A 168 16.74 13.10 -0.67
CA PHE A 168 16.80 11.89 0.15
C PHE A 168 16.55 12.17 1.64
N SER A 169 17.15 13.24 2.17
CA SER A 169 16.89 13.72 3.53
C SER A 169 15.80 14.79 3.51
N ARG A 170 14.62 14.46 4.05
CA ARG A 170 13.52 15.42 4.17
C ARG A 170 13.64 16.18 5.48
N ARG A 171 13.68 17.52 5.40
CA ARG A 171 13.56 18.37 6.59
C ARG A 171 12.16 18.20 7.19
N ARG A 172 12.09 17.94 8.50
CA ARG A 172 10.82 17.95 9.24
C ARG A 172 10.40 19.40 9.47
N GLN A 173 9.13 19.70 9.20
CA GLN A 173 8.51 21.00 9.49
C GLN A 173 8.52 21.26 11.00
N HIS A 174 8.71 22.52 11.41
CA HIS A 174 8.56 22.95 12.80
C HIS A 174 7.10 23.33 13.02
N TYR A 175 6.50 22.91 14.13
CA TYR A 175 5.14 23.32 14.50
C TYR A 175 5.23 24.41 15.57
N GLU A 176 4.49 25.51 15.40
CA GLU A 176 4.57 26.68 16.30
C GLU A 176 3.97 26.46 17.70
N GLY A 177 3.29 25.34 17.92
CA GLY A 177 2.74 24.96 19.23
C GLY A 177 3.47 23.80 19.92
N GLU A 178 4.68 23.45 19.47
CA GLU A 178 5.51 22.43 20.13
C GLU A 178 6.38 23.09 21.20
N ASP A 179 6.45 22.48 22.39
CA ASP A 179 7.32 22.97 23.47
C ASP A 179 8.79 22.93 23.03
N VAL A 180 9.43 24.10 23.04
CA VAL A 180 10.79 24.28 22.52
C VAL A 180 11.81 24.09 23.65
N ASP A 181 12.55 22.98 23.62
CA ASP A 181 13.60 22.64 24.59
C ASP A 181 15.02 23.13 24.19
N TYR A 182 15.12 23.97 23.14
CA TYR A 182 16.39 24.36 22.53
C TYR A 182 16.49 25.88 22.28
N ILE A 183 17.70 26.42 22.45
CA ILE A 183 17.98 27.85 22.19
C ILE A 183 18.46 28.06 20.74
N ASN A 184 19.25 27.14 20.19
CA ASN A 184 19.84 27.25 18.86
C ASN A 184 19.60 25.99 18.00
N GLY A 185 19.89 26.08 16.70
CA GLY A 185 19.66 24.98 15.76
C GLY A 185 20.54 23.75 15.99
N GLN A 186 21.76 23.92 16.53
CA GLN A 186 22.65 22.80 16.88
C GLN A 186 22.12 22.04 18.10
N ASN A 187 21.65 22.77 19.12
CA ASN A 187 21.01 22.27 20.32
C ASN A 187 19.74 21.49 19.96
N ARG A 188 18.90 22.00 19.05
CA ARG A 188 17.75 21.24 18.52
C ARG A 188 18.15 19.88 17.94
N ILE A 189 19.24 19.84 17.17
CA ILE A 189 19.72 18.59 16.57
C ILE A 189 20.26 17.65 17.65
N PHE A 190 20.95 18.18 18.65
CA PHE A 190 21.45 17.41 19.79
C PHE A 190 20.32 16.84 20.63
N ASN A 191 19.37 17.67 21.09
CA ASN A 191 18.18 17.24 21.84
C ASN A 191 17.40 16.18 21.06
N ARG A 192 17.21 16.36 19.75
CA ARG A 192 16.56 15.36 18.90
C ARG A 192 17.33 14.04 18.81
N LYS A 193 18.67 14.06 18.83
CA LYS A 193 19.48 12.83 18.87
C LYS A 193 19.37 12.14 20.24
N ALA A 194 19.42 12.93 21.32
CA ALA A 194 19.25 12.43 22.68
C ALA A 194 17.86 11.80 22.85
N SER A 195 16.82 12.45 22.32
CA SER A 195 15.45 11.95 22.41
C SER A 195 15.30 10.60 21.70
N GLN A 196 15.86 10.46 20.49
CA GLN A 196 15.84 9.20 19.76
C GLN A 196 16.51 8.03 20.52
N ALA A 197 17.55 8.30 21.30
CA ALA A 197 18.29 7.28 22.04
C ALA A 197 17.68 6.98 23.41
N PHE A 198 17.23 8.02 24.13
CA PHE A 198 16.90 7.94 25.55
C PHE A 198 15.41 8.02 25.86
N ASP A 199 14.56 8.54 24.96
CA ASP A 199 13.11 8.70 25.21
C ASP A 199 12.44 7.41 25.66
N LYS A 200 12.91 6.28 25.13
CA LYS A 200 12.39 4.96 25.50
C LYS A 200 12.57 4.65 27.00
N TYR A 201 13.62 5.19 27.62
CA TYR A 201 14.01 4.91 29.00
C TYR A 201 13.66 6.06 29.97
N THR A 202 13.43 7.27 29.46
CA THR A 202 13.19 8.46 30.28
C THR A 202 11.72 8.91 30.33
N VAL A 203 10.79 8.08 29.85
CA VAL A 203 9.35 8.38 29.82
C VAL A 203 8.82 8.75 31.21
N GLU A 204 9.17 7.98 32.24
CA GLU A 204 8.70 8.21 33.62
C GLU A 204 9.19 9.54 34.17
N ILE A 205 10.48 9.85 33.96
CA ILE A 205 11.08 11.12 34.38
C ILE A 205 10.39 12.30 33.70
N ARG A 206 10.13 12.20 32.38
CA ARG A 206 9.40 13.24 31.64
C ARG A 206 8.00 13.45 32.21
N GLN A 207 7.26 12.38 32.45
CA GLN A 207 5.91 12.49 33.00
C GLN A 207 5.91 13.06 34.42
N ASN A 208 6.91 12.73 35.25
CA ASN A 208 7.03 13.29 36.60
C ASN A 208 7.34 14.79 36.56
N LEU A 209 8.14 15.25 35.59
CA LEU A 209 8.37 16.68 35.35
C LEU A 209 7.09 17.38 34.91
N GLU A 210 6.33 16.80 33.97
CA GLU A 210 5.03 17.34 33.52
C GLU A 210 3.97 17.37 34.65
N ARG A 211 4.06 16.45 35.61
CA ARG A 211 3.18 16.39 36.79
C ARG A 211 3.64 17.26 37.97
N GLY A 212 4.76 17.96 37.84
CA GLY A 212 5.25 18.86 38.89
C GLY A 212 6.07 18.17 40.00
N THR A 213 6.95 17.23 39.63
CA THR A 213 7.95 16.59 40.52
C THR A 213 7.39 15.85 41.74
N ALA A 214 6.11 15.44 41.70
CA ALA A 214 5.57 14.50 42.67
C ALA A 214 6.07 13.07 42.33
N LEU A 215 6.80 12.46 43.28
CA LEU A 215 7.09 11.02 43.30
C LEU A 215 5.86 10.24 43.76
#